data_AF-A0A0F9NVN3-F1
#
_entry.id   AF-A0A0F9NVN3-F1
#
_cell.length_a   1.000
_cell.length_b   1.000
_cell.length_c   1.000
_cell.angle_alpha   90.00
_cell.angle_beta   90.00
_cell.angle_gamma   90.00
#
_symmetry.space_group_name_H-M   'P 1'
#
loop_
_entity.id
_entity.type
_entity.pdbx_description
1 polymer ?
#
loop_
_entity_poly.entity_id
_entity_poly.type
_entity_poly.pdbx_seq_one_letter_code
_entity_poly.pdbx_strand_id
1 'polypeptide(L)' 'MSGNKRFDGRKNDELRKTSIQRNYLKYPEGSVLITQGNTK' A
#
# COMPACT_ATOMS: atom_id res chain seq x y z
N MET A 1 2.98 9.93 -28.66
CA MET A 1 2.65 10.52 -27.34
C MET A 1 2.55 9.38 -26.33
N SER A 2 3.66 8.93 -25.75
CA SER A 2 3.62 7.90 -24.70
C SER A 2 3.66 8.60 -23.35
N GLY A 3 2.47 8.81 -22.78
CA GLY A 3 2.33 9.41 -21.45
C GLY A 3 3.05 8.54 -20.43
N ASN A 4 3.97 9.16 -19.71
CA ASN A 4 4.87 8.59 -18.71
C ASN A 4 4.11 7.73 -17.68
N LYS A 5 3.97 6.43 -17.97
CA LYS A 5 3.36 5.42 -17.08
C LYS A 5 4.47 4.53 -16.52
N ARG A 6 4.42 4.29 -15.21
CA ARG A 6 5.34 3.40 -14.50
C ARG A 6 5.13 1.95 -14.92
N PHE A 7 6.06 1.04 -14.59
CA PHE A 7 6.02 -0.37 -15.00
C PHE A 7 4.74 -1.12 -14.57
N ASP A 8 4.07 -0.64 -13.53
CA ASP A 8 2.81 -1.17 -12.99
C ASP A 8 1.58 -0.38 -13.47
N GLY A 9 1.74 0.46 -14.50
CA GLY A 9 0.66 1.22 -15.13
C GLY A 9 0.23 2.48 -14.37
N ARG A 10 0.80 2.75 -13.20
CA ARG A 10 0.51 3.94 -12.39
C ARG A 10 1.07 5.22 -13.01
N LYS A 11 0.43 6.35 -12.73
CA LYS A 11 1.01 7.67 -13.02
C LYS A 11 2.23 7.92 -12.13
N ASN A 12 3.10 8.86 -12.54
CA ASN A 12 4.28 9.23 -11.75
C ASN A 12 3.92 9.66 -10.32
N ASP A 13 2.84 10.43 -10.18
CA ASP A 13 2.40 10.99 -8.89
C ASP A 13 1.43 10.07 -8.13
N GLU A 14 1.09 8.91 -8.69
CA GLU A 14 0.12 7.99 -8.11
C GLU A 14 0.81 7.04 -7.11
N LEU A 15 0.32 7.04 -5.87
CA LEU A 15 0.78 6.14 -4.81
C LEU A 15 0.29 4.70 -5.04
N ARG A 16 1.05 3.72 -4.53
CA ARG A 16 0.60 2.32 -4.49
C ARG A 16 -0.58 2.18 -3.54
N LYS A 17 -1.48 1.23 -3.82
CA LYS A 17 -2.66 0.94 -2.98
C LYS A 17 -2.25 0.66 -1.54
N THR A 18 -2.78 1.44 -0.60
CA THR A 18 -2.57 1.25 0.84
C THR A 18 -3.76 0.51 1.46
N SER A 19 -3.49 -0.52 2.24
CA SER A 19 -4.44 -1.27 3.05
C SER A 19 -4.04 -1.16 4.52
N ILE A 20 -5.00 -0.83 5.37
CA ILE A 20 -4.78 -0.64 6.81
C ILE A 20 -5.67 -1.63 7.54
N GLN A 21 -5.07 -2.61 8.19
CA GLN A 21 -5.76 -3.59 9.02
C GLN A 21 -5.42 -3.32 10.48
N ARG A 22 -6.40 -2.82 11.23
CA ARG A 22 -6.28 -2.63 12.70
C ARG A 22 -6.46 -3.97 13.42
N ASN A 23 -5.96 -4.05 14.65
CA ASN A 23 -6.00 -5.25 15.50
C ASN A 23 -5.42 -6.48 14.79
N TYR A 24 -4.29 -6.31 14.11
CA TYR A 24 -3.65 -7.37 13.33
C TYR A 24 -3.14 -8.53 14.19
N LEU A 25 -2.66 -8.24 15.39
CA LEU A 25 -2.16 -9.21 16.36
C LEU A 25 -3.19 -9.41 17.47
N LYS A 26 -3.29 -10.65 17.97
CA LYS A 26 -4.31 -11.08 18.94
C LYS A 26 -4.09 -10.57 20.37
N TYR A 27 -2.84 -10.45 20.80
CA TYR A 27 -2.47 -10.17 22.19
C TYR A 27 -1.98 -8.75 22.53
N PRO A 28 -1.53 -7.88 21.60
CA PRO A 28 -1.12 -6.54 21.98
C PRO A 28 -2.31 -5.61 22.17
N GLU A 29 -2.16 -4.68 23.12
CA GLU A 29 -3.08 -3.56 23.41
C GLU A 29 -3.43 -2.73 22.17
N GLY A 30 -2.53 -2.68 21.19
CA GLY A 30 -2.77 -2.08 19.90
C GLY A 30 -1.88 -2.69 18.83
N SER A 31 -2.47 -2.99 17.67
CA SER A 31 -1.71 -3.43 16.50
C SER A 31 -2.35 -2.95 15.22
N VAL A 32 -1.52 -2.62 14.23
CA VAL A 32 -1.97 -2.22 12.89
C VAL A 32 -0.99 -2.81 11.88
N LEU A 33 -1.52 -3.46 10.85
CA LEU A 33 -0.78 -3.85 9.65
C LEU A 33 -1.07 -2.84 8.54
N ILE A 34 -0.02 -2.26 7.96
CA ILE A 34 -0.13 -1.31 6.85
C ILE A 34 0.56 -1.94 5.64
N THR A 35 -0.23 -2.38 4.66
CA THR A 35 0.30 -2.92 3.40
C THR A 35 0.22 -1.85 2.31
N GLN A 36 1.31 -1.60 1.61
CA GLN A 36 1.36 -0.66 0.48
C GLN A 36 1.86 -1.37 -0.79
N GLY A 37 0.93 -1.74 -1.67
CA GLY A 37 1.21 -2.59 -2.83
C GLY A 37 1.78 -3.95 -2.41
N ASN A 38 3.02 -4.25 -2.82
CA ASN A 38 3.71 -5.49 -2.46
C ASN A 38 4.50 -5.39 -1.13
N THR A 39 4.52 -4.22 -0.48
CA THR A 39 5.15 -4.03 0.83
C THR A 39 4.09 -4.29 1.91
N LYS A 40 4.39 -5.15 2.89
CA LYS A 40 3.51 -5.48 4.02
C LYS A 40 4.03 -4.90 5.32
#